data_AF-A0A523N4V5-F1
#
_entry.id   AF-A0A523N4V5-F1
#
_cell.length_a   1.000
_cell.length_b   1.000
_cell.length_c   1.000
_cell.angle_alpha   90.00
_cell.angle_beta   90.00
_cell.angle_gamma   90.00
#
_symmetry.space_group_name_H-M   'P 1'
#
loop_
_entity.id
_entity.type
_entity.pdbx_description
1 polymer ?
#
loop_
_entity_poly.entity_id
_entity_poly.type
_entity_poly.pdbx_seq_one_letter_code
_entity_poly.pdbx_strand_id
1 'polypeptide(L)'
;MKTELKIVLMVWALLWPGMVQAEAENEYPFWRLVAKSYLIVEGTMEVPVAAILKAEQSGEHEYVEVPVAVKTALKGELESPGFKFRYYTDTEQYGGVSRQKIISLNGQPVVVLLQNVRGKYYLAVYAAAAMQPASEMLADRVHQEVSAQEKLVQASDSYAAGNVLPKESEVQSLVELMVDRRTDPGTAQGVYEAVIALGQEAVPAIIKYMDDRRKLNIPKISLVPWWPDAHEGLVHYGPETVTDVMSVALMVLTNQDLTAIYNGGTELERAQAVRIWKIYERRTYGQPVIH
;
A
#
# COMPACT_ATOMS: atom_id res chain seq x y z
N MET A 1 66.04 -32.18 -17.77
CA MET A 1 64.71 -32.74 -17.46
C MET A 1 63.89 -31.64 -16.81
N LYS A 2 62.95 -31.11 -17.59
CA LYS A 2 62.05 -30.02 -17.26
C LYS A 2 60.69 -30.64 -16.96
N THR A 3 60.04 -30.20 -15.89
CA THR A 3 58.59 -30.28 -15.78
C THR A 3 58.11 -28.91 -15.30
N GLU A 4 57.78 -28.08 -16.28
CA GLU A 4 57.21 -26.75 -16.09
C GLU A 4 55.73 -26.86 -15.73
N LEU A 5 55.34 -26.07 -14.73
CA LEU A 5 53.98 -25.81 -14.29
C LEU A 5 53.23 -25.04 -15.40
N LYS A 6 52.33 -25.70 -16.13
CA LYS A 6 51.42 -25.02 -17.06
C LYS A 6 50.06 -24.78 -16.41
N ILE A 7 49.89 -23.56 -15.92
CA ILE A 7 48.61 -22.94 -15.62
C ILE A 7 47.87 -22.78 -16.95
N VAL A 8 46.76 -23.49 -17.11
CA VAL A 8 45.81 -23.26 -18.21
C VAL A 8 44.66 -22.43 -17.65
N LEU A 9 44.74 -21.13 -17.88
CA LEU A 9 43.59 -20.22 -17.89
C LEU A 9 42.72 -20.63 -19.08
N MET A 10 41.52 -21.14 -18.81
CA MET A 10 40.51 -21.37 -19.83
C MET A 10 39.33 -20.43 -19.59
N VAL A 11 39.36 -19.31 -20.31
CA VAL A 11 38.28 -18.35 -20.45
C VAL A 11 37.19 -19.01 -21.29
N TRP A 12 36.05 -19.34 -20.66
CA TRP A 12 34.81 -19.66 -21.36
C TRP A 12 33.83 -18.50 -21.17
N ALA A 13 33.91 -17.54 -22.08
CA ALA A 13 32.84 -16.58 -22.32
C ALA A 13 31.90 -17.20 -23.36
N LEU A 14 30.83 -17.84 -22.90
CA LEU A 14 29.71 -18.23 -23.75
C LEU A 14 28.52 -17.29 -23.49
N LEU A 15 28.28 -16.51 -24.54
CA LEU A 15 27.06 -15.78 -24.89
C LEU A 15 25.77 -16.46 -24.41
N TRP A 16 25.08 -15.81 -23.48
CA TRP A 16 23.67 -16.07 -23.17
C TRP A 16 22.89 -14.75 -23.28
N PRO A 17 22.26 -14.44 -24.43
CA PRO A 17 21.29 -13.36 -24.50
C PRO A 17 19.94 -13.91 -24.03
N GLY A 18 19.42 -13.41 -22.91
CA GLY A 18 18.02 -13.67 -22.54
C GLY A 18 17.77 -14.26 -21.15
N MET A 19 18.65 -14.05 -20.17
CA MET A 19 18.17 -13.94 -18.79
C MET A 19 17.94 -12.45 -18.51
N VAL A 20 16.71 -12.01 -18.76
CA VAL A 20 16.14 -10.89 -18.00
C VAL A 20 16.46 -11.21 -16.56
N GLN A 21 17.30 -10.37 -15.96
CA GLN A 21 17.72 -10.52 -14.58
C GLN A 21 16.49 -10.81 -13.74
N ALA A 22 16.60 -11.84 -12.90
CA ALA A 22 15.82 -11.93 -11.68
C ALA A 22 16.18 -10.71 -10.82
N GLU A 23 15.64 -9.55 -11.19
CA GLU A 23 15.65 -8.34 -10.40
C GLU A 23 14.55 -8.47 -9.35
N ALA A 24 14.99 -8.91 -8.18
CA ALA A 24 14.41 -8.68 -6.86
C ALA A 24 12.97 -9.16 -6.59
N GLU A 25 12.86 -10.26 -5.83
CA GLU A 25 11.72 -10.59 -4.96
C GLU A 25 11.34 -9.50 -3.93
N ASN A 26 12.01 -8.33 -3.94
CA ASN A 26 11.75 -7.16 -3.09
C ASN A 26 11.01 -6.01 -3.80
N GLU A 27 10.57 -6.17 -5.05
CA GLU A 27 9.83 -5.09 -5.73
C GLU A 27 8.35 -5.08 -5.29
N TYR A 28 7.93 -3.96 -4.68
CA TYR A 28 6.53 -3.73 -4.33
C TYR A 28 5.65 -3.81 -5.59
N PRO A 29 4.64 -4.71 -5.67
CA PRO A 29 3.90 -4.92 -6.91
C PRO A 29 3.28 -3.63 -7.46
N PHE A 30 3.52 -3.34 -8.74
CA PHE A 30 3.11 -2.07 -9.36
C PHE A 30 1.62 -1.74 -9.15
N TRP A 31 0.74 -2.75 -9.27
CA TRP A 31 -0.69 -2.54 -9.03
C TRP A 31 -0.98 -2.06 -7.61
N ARG A 32 -0.27 -2.57 -6.59
CA ARG A 32 -0.41 -2.12 -5.20
C ARG A 32 0.08 -0.70 -5.04
N LEU A 33 1.18 -0.35 -5.69
CA LEU A 33 1.73 0.99 -5.65
C LEU A 33 0.74 2.00 -6.21
N VAL A 34 0.15 1.70 -7.37
CA VAL A 34 -0.92 2.51 -7.97
C VAL A 34 -2.15 2.54 -7.08
N ALA A 35 -2.54 1.42 -6.47
CA ALA A 35 -3.73 1.32 -5.63
C ALA A 35 -3.60 2.16 -4.35
N LYS A 36 -2.46 2.07 -3.65
CA LYS A 36 -2.14 2.85 -2.44
C LYS A 36 -1.86 4.33 -2.69
N SER A 37 -1.53 4.71 -3.92
CA SER A 37 -1.35 6.12 -4.27
C SER A 37 -2.71 6.84 -4.27
N TYR A 38 -2.82 7.91 -3.50
CA TYR A 38 -3.92 8.86 -3.62
C TYR A 38 -3.79 9.69 -4.90
N LEU A 39 -2.58 10.18 -5.14
CA LEU A 39 -2.24 11.08 -6.22
C LEU A 39 -1.06 10.49 -6.99
N ILE A 40 -1.16 10.47 -8.33
CA ILE A 40 -0.03 10.14 -9.21
C ILE A 40 0.10 11.28 -10.21
N VAL A 41 1.27 11.89 -10.26
CA VAL A 41 1.52 13.06 -11.11
C VAL A 41 2.75 12.86 -11.97
N GLU A 42 2.72 13.45 -13.16
CA GLU A 42 3.90 13.76 -13.94
C GLU A 42 4.23 15.25 -13.74
N GLY A 43 5.48 15.57 -13.45
CA GLY A 43 5.91 16.95 -13.20
C GLY A 43 7.42 17.09 -13.04
N THR A 44 7.85 18.25 -12.56
CA THR A 44 9.25 18.54 -12.27
C THR A 44 9.40 18.90 -10.80
N MET A 45 10.39 18.32 -10.13
CA MET A 45 10.65 18.57 -8.71
C MET A 45 11.74 19.61 -8.52
N GLU A 46 11.60 20.42 -7.48
CA GLU A 46 12.65 21.29 -6.96
C GLU A 46 13.17 20.68 -5.66
N VAL A 47 14.18 19.82 -5.77
CA VAL A 47 14.70 19.08 -4.62
C VAL A 47 15.59 20.00 -3.76
N PRO A 48 15.35 20.10 -2.44
CA PRO A 48 16.18 20.90 -1.55
C PRO A 48 17.52 20.21 -1.25
N VAL A 49 18.39 20.11 -2.27
CA VAL A 49 19.66 19.35 -2.26
C VAL A 49 20.53 19.71 -1.05
N ALA A 50 20.66 20.99 -0.73
CA ALA A 50 21.47 21.45 0.39
C ALA A 50 20.97 20.92 1.75
N ALA A 51 19.64 20.83 1.95
CA ALA A 51 19.06 20.29 3.17
C ALA A 51 19.28 18.77 3.28
N ILE A 52 19.11 18.04 2.17
CA ILE A 52 19.35 16.58 2.13
C ILE A 52 20.82 16.26 2.43
N LEU A 53 21.76 16.99 1.81
CA LEU A 53 23.20 16.80 2.05
C LEU A 53 23.61 17.19 3.47
N LYS A 54 22.99 18.23 4.05
CA LYS A 54 23.22 18.61 5.45
C LYS A 54 22.79 17.49 6.40
N ALA A 55 21.59 16.92 6.20
CA ALA A 55 21.09 15.80 6.99
C ALA A 55 22.00 14.55 6.89
N GLU A 56 22.52 14.27 5.69
CA GLU A 56 23.51 13.20 5.49
C GLU A 56 24.81 13.46 6.26
N GLN A 57 25.31 14.70 6.25
CA GLN A 57 26.54 15.08 6.95
C GLN A 57 26.40 15.08 8.48
N SER A 58 25.26 15.52 9.01
CA SER A 58 25.04 15.57 10.46
C SER A 58 24.64 14.22 11.05
N GLY A 59 24.13 13.30 10.23
CA GLY A 59 23.46 12.08 10.69
C GLY A 59 22.09 12.34 11.31
N GLU A 60 21.62 13.59 11.33
CA GLU A 60 20.26 13.93 11.76
C GLU A 60 19.29 13.64 10.62
N HIS A 61 18.14 13.08 10.95
CA HIS A 61 17.12 12.71 9.98
C HIS A 61 15.87 13.57 10.16
N GLU A 62 15.39 14.14 9.06
CA GLU A 62 14.27 15.08 9.07
C GLU A 62 13.39 14.90 7.84
N TYR A 63 12.18 15.46 7.91
CA TYR A 63 11.32 15.57 6.74
C TYR A 63 11.61 16.88 6.02
N VAL A 64 12.03 16.80 4.76
CA VAL A 64 12.14 17.95 3.86
C VAL A 64 10.93 18.02 2.95
N GLU A 65 10.48 19.23 2.63
CA GLU A 65 9.41 19.44 1.65
C GLU A 65 10.02 19.56 0.24
N VAL A 66 9.47 18.78 -0.70
CA VAL A 66 9.88 18.79 -2.10
C VAL A 66 8.74 19.37 -2.94
N PRO A 67 8.85 20.63 -3.40
CA PRO A 67 7.93 21.21 -4.36
C PRO A 67 7.89 20.43 -5.67
N VAL A 68 6.69 20.30 -6.23
CA VAL A 68 6.45 19.69 -7.55
C VAL A 68 5.66 20.69 -8.39
N ALA A 69 6.25 21.10 -9.51
CA ALA A 69 5.54 21.79 -10.58
C ALA A 69 4.84 20.72 -11.43
N VAL A 70 3.51 20.63 -11.32
CA VAL A 70 2.76 19.55 -11.94
C VAL A 70 2.49 19.86 -13.41
N LYS A 71 2.80 18.90 -14.28
CA LYS A 71 2.44 18.94 -15.71
C LYS A 71 1.07 18.30 -15.92
N THR A 72 0.85 17.11 -15.36
CA THR A 72 -0.44 16.41 -15.42
C THR A 72 -0.65 15.49 -14.23
N ALA A 73 -1.91 15.31 -13.83
CA ALA A 73 -2.32 14.25 -12.92
C ALA A 73 -2.67 13.00 -13.73
N LEU A 74 -2.04 11.88 -13.39
CA LEU A 74 -2.32 10.56 -13.97
C LEU A 74 -3.34 9.78 -13.13
N LYS A 75 -3.48 10.14 -11.84
CA LYS A 75 -4.48 9.63 -10.91
C LYS A 75 -4.76 10.69 -9.83
N GLY A 76 -6.02 10.84 -9.45
CA GLY A 76 -6.44 11.75 -8.38
C GLY A 76 -6.63 13.18 -8.89
N GLU A 77 -7.17 14.03 -8.03
CA GLU A 77 -7.42 15.44 -8.33
C GLU A 77 -6.40 16.34 -7.62
N LEU A 78 -6.05 17.45 -8.27
CA LEU A 78 -5.16 18.46 -7.71
C LEU A 78 -5.98 19.69 -7.36
N GLU A 79 -5.84 20.16 -6.13
CA GLU A 79 -6.44 21.42 -5.69
C GLU A 79 -5.68 22.63 -6.26
N SER A 80 -4.40 22.46 -6.58
CA SER A 80 -3.52 23.50 -7.13
C SER A 80 -2.51 22.92 -8.14
N PRO A 81 -2.06 23.72 -9.12
CA PRO A 81 -1.10 23.29 -10.15
C PRO A 81 0.30 22.95 -9.60
N GLY A 82 0.54 23.20 -8.32
CA GLY A 82 1.73 22.75 -7.61
C GLY A 82 1.37 22.31 -6.20
N PHE A 83 2.15 21.40 -5.64
CA PHE A 83 2.05 20.98 -4.24
C PHE A 83 3.45 20.62 -3.73
N LYS A 84 3.54 20.23 -2.46
CA LYS A 84 4.77 19.68 -1.88
C LYS A 84 4.49 18.32 -1.29
N PHE A 85 5.41 17.37 -1.46
CA PHE A 85 5.42 16.15 -0.67
C PHE A 85 6.56 16.18 0.34
N ARG A 86 6.44 15.37 1.39
CA ARG A 86 7.43 15.23 2.45
C ARG A 86 8.31 14.02 2.14
N TYR A 87 9.61 14.26 2.10
CA TYR A 87 10.64 13.24 1.95
C TYR A 87 11.39 13.11 3.27
N TYR A 88 11.46 11.90 3.82
CA TYR A 88 12.25 11.64 5.03
C TYR A 88 13.69 11.34 4.63
N THR A 89 14.66 12.01 5.26
CA THR A 89 16.07 11.89 4.85
C THR A 89 16.73 10.60 5.31
N ASP A 90 16.15 9.82 6.22
CA ASP A 90 16.61 8.46 6.53
C ASP A 90 15.97 7.45 5.59
N THR A 91 16.67 7.06 4.53
CA THR A 91 16.09 6.18 3.49
C THR A 91 16.66 4.77 3.50
N GLU A 92 17.81 4.59 4.14
CA GLU A 92 18.45 3.28 4.29
C GLU A 92 17.68 2.39 5.27
N GLN A 93 17.06 2.98 6.29
CA GLN A 93 16.23 2.24 7.25
C GLN A 93 14.89 1.75 6.65
N TYR A 94 14.34 2.44 5.65
CA TYR A 94 12.96 2.21 5.16
C TYR A 94 12.88 1.68 3.72
N GLY A 95 14.01 1.43 3.05
CA GLY A 95 14.05 0.83 1.70
C GLY A 95 13.49 1.72 0.59
N GLY A 96 13.45 3.04 0.81
CA GLY A 96 12.83 3.99 -0.09
C GLY A 96 13.71 4.58 -1.19
N VAL A 97 13.19 5.62 -1.84
CA VAL A 97 13.95 6.40 -2.83
C VAL A 97 15.19 6.97 -2.14
N SER A 98 16.39 6.56 -2.54
CA SER A 98 17.62 7.01 -1.88
C SER A 98 17.88 8.52 -2.05
N ARG A 99 18.69 9.10 -1.16
CA ARG A 99 19.14 10.49 -1.23
C ARG A 99 19.77 10.82 -2.59
N GLN A 100 20.65 9.95 -3.08
CA GLN A 100 21.32 10.13 -4.37
C GLN A 100 20.33 10.08 -5.54
N LYS A 101 19.32 9.19 -5.47
CA LYS A 101 18.28 9.09 -6.50
C LYS A 101 17.39 10.32 -6.53
N ILE A 102 16.91 10.82 -5.38
CA ILE A 102 16.07 12.03 -5.38
C ILE A 102 16.87 13.26 -5.85
N ILE A 103 18.14 13.39 -5.44
CA ILE A 103 19.01 14.50 -5.89
C ILE A 103 19.25 14.43 -7.41
N SER A 104 19.48 13.24 -7.99
CA SER A 104 19.72 13.11 -9.43
C SER A 104 18.48 13.42 -10.28
N LEU A 105 17.29 13.35 -9.69
CA LEU A 105 16.03 13.72 -10.32
C LEU A 105 15.65 15.20 -10.15
N ASN A 106 16.49 16.00 -9.47
CA ASN A 106 16.24 17.43 -9.30
C ASN A 106 16.15 18.15 -10.66
N GLY A 107 15.06 18.89 -10.89
CA GLY A 107 14.79 19.59 -12.15
C GLY A 107 14.48 18.68 -13.34
N GLN A 108 14.43 17.35 -13.17
CA GLN A 108 14.08 16.42 -14.23
C GLN A 108 12.57 16.16 -14.26
N PRO A 109 12.00 15.83 -15.44
CA PRO A 109 10.66 15.28 -15.55
C PRO A 109 10.58 13.94 -14.81
N VAL A 110 9.59 13.80 -13.91
CA VAL A 110 9.37 12.61 -13.10
C VAL A 110 7.89 12.24 -13.04
N VAL A 111 7.63 10.96 -12.82
CA VAL A 111 6.35 10.47 -12.32
C VAL A 111 6.50 10.15 -10.83
N VAL A 112 5.63 10.73 -10.01
CA VAL A 112 5.64 10.57 -8.54
C VAL A 112 4.30 9.99 -8.09
N LEU A 113 4.38 8.90 -7.32
CA LEU A 113 3.27 8.16 -6.76
C LEU A 113 3.18 8.47 -5.25
N LEU A 114 2.07 9.06 -4.83
CA LEU A 114 1.94 9.69 -3.52
C LEU A 114 0.75 9.15 -2.75
N GLN A 115 0.97 8.87 -1.46
CA GLN A 115 -0.10 8.66 -0.49
C GLN A 115 -0.42 9.96 0.24
N ASN A 116 -1.67 10.14 0.66
CA ASN A 116 -2.10 11.25 1.50
C ASN A 116 -2.27 10.73 2.92
N VAL A 117 -1.57 11.34 3.87
CA VAL A 117 -1.73 11.05 5.30
C VAL A 117 -2.08 12.36 5.98
N ARG A 118 -3.36 12.48 6.40
CA ARG A 118 -3.89 13.67 7.08
C ARG A 118 -3.58 14.98 6.36
N GLY A 119 -3.81 15.02 5.04
CA GLY A 119 -3.60 16.20 4.21
C GLY A 119 -2.16 16.46 3.79
N LYS A 120 -1.22 15.58 4.14
CA LYS A 120 0.19 15.70 3.74
C LYS A 120 0.54 14.59 2.76
N TYR A 121 1.28 14.94 1.71
CA TYR A 121 1.75 13.96 0.72
C TYR A 121 3.07 13.33 1.13
N TYR A 122 3.17 12.02 0.93
CA TYR A 122 4.37 11.21 1.13
C TYR A 122 4.52 10.26 -0.06
N LEU A 123 5.73 9.78 -0.31
CA LEU A 123 5.93 8.72 -1.31
C LEU A 123 5.14 7.47 -0.92
N ALA A 124 4.39 6.91 -1.88
CA ALA A 124 3.56 5.75 -1.63
C ALA A 124 4.41 4.57 -1.13
N VAL A 125 4.01 4.01 0.03
CA VAL A 125 4.66 2.90 0.74
C VAL A 125 6.17 3.02 0.96
N TYR A 126 6.73 4.23 0.84
CA TYR A 126 8.17 4.43 0.83
C TYR A 126 8.88 3.50 -0.17
N ALA A 127 8.27 3.14 -1.30
CA ALA A 127 8.93 2.28 -2.29
C ALA A 127 9.88 3.10 -3.17
N ALA A 128 11.04 2.55 -3.50
CA ALA A 128 11.95 3.15 -4.48
C ALA A 128 11.29 3.38 -5.86
N ALA A 129 10.28 2.57 -6.22
CA ALA A 129 9.49 2.70 -7.44
C ALA A 129 8.43 3.81 -7.40
N ALA A 130 8.18 4.42 -6.23
CA ALA A 130 7.23 5.53 -6.09
C ALA A 130 7.68 6.82 -6.78
N MET A 131 8.93 6.87 -7.25
CA MET A 131 9.48 7.99 -8.00
C MET A 131 10.39 7.48 -9.11
N GLN A 132 10.09 7.88 -10.34
CA GLN A 132 10.80 7.42 -11.54
C GLN A 132 10.91 8.57 -12.55
N PRO A 133 11.94 8.57 -13.43
CA PRO A 133 11.97 9.47 -14.58
C PRO A 133 10.66 9.36 -15.38
N ALA A 134 10.15 10.50 -15.84
CA ALA A 134 8.96 10.49 -16.67
C ALA A 134 9.26 9.86 -18.04
N SER A 135 8.33 9.04 -18.51
CA SER A 135 8.31 8.51 -19.88
C SER A 135 6.86 8.25 -20.29
N GLU A 136 6.58 8.31 -21.58
CA GLU A 136 5.26 7.99 -22.14
C GLU A 136 4.83 6.57 -21.75
N MET A 137 5.75 5.61 -21.84
CA MET A 137 5.50 4.21 -21.43
C MET A 137 5.07 4.09 -19.96
N LEU A 138 5.70 4.84 -19.05
CA LEU A 138 5.32 4.82 -17.63
C LEU A 138 3.95 5.48 -17.40
N ALA A 139 3.70 6.61 -18.05
CA ALA A 139 2.41 7.30 -17.95
C ALA A 139 1.26 6.40 -18.47
N ASP A 140 1.44 5.76 -19.62
CA ASP A 140 0.49 4.82 -20.20
C ASP A 140 0.26 3.61 -19.28
N ARG A 141 1.33 3.05 -18.71
CA ARG A 141 1.22 1.94 -17.75
C ARG A 141 0.42 2.35 -16.51
N VAL A 142 0.60 3.56 -16.00
CA VAL A 142 -0.20 4.10 -14.89
C VAL A 142 -1.67 4.22 -15.29
N HIS A 143 -1.98 4.84 -16.44
CA HIS A 143 -3.37 4.99 -16.91
C HIS A 143 -4.07 3.65 -17.11
N GLN A 144 -3.39 2.68 -17.72
CA GLN A 144 -3.91 1.33 -17.91
C GLN A 144 -4.22 0.66 -16.58
N GLU A 145 -3.31 0.75 -15.60
CA GLU A 145 -3.52 0.16 -14.27
C GLU A 145 -4.63 0.88 -13.50
N VAL A 146 -4.73 2.21 -13.56
CA VAL A 146 -5.85 2.96 -12.95
C VAL A 146 -7.18 2.50 -13.55
N SER A 147 -7.28 2.43 -14.87
CA SER A 147 -8.47 1.94 -15.58
C SER A 147 -8.82 0.49 -15.20
N ALA A 148 -7.81 -0.38 -15.11
CA ALA A 148 -8.00 -1.77 -14.69
C ALA A 148 -8.54 -1.85 -13.25
N GLN A 149 -8.02 -1.03 -12.33
CA GLN A 149 -8.49 -0.98 -10.96
C GLN A 149 -9.94 -0.52 -10.85
N GLU A 150 -10.36 0.48 -11.62
CA GLU A 150 -11.77 0.91 -11.64
C GLU A 150 -12.70 -0.22 -12.08
N LYS A 151 -12.31 -0.99 -13.10
CA LYS A 151 -13.06 -2.18 -13.54
C LYS A 151 -13.13 -3.25 -12.45
N LEU A 152 -12.04 -3.47 -11.72
CA LEU A 152 -12.01 -4.44 -10.61
C LEU A 152 -12.91 -4.02 -9.45
N VAL A 153 -12.94 -2.73 -9.10
CA VAL A 153 -13.85 -2.21 -8.07
C VAL A 153 -15.31 -2.41 -8.48
N GLN A 154 -15.67 -2.04 -9.71
CA GLN A 154 -17.03 -2.24 -10.24
C GLN A 154 -17.41 -3.73 -10.30
N ALA A 155 -16.48 -4.60 -10.66
CA ALA A 155 -16.69 -6.05 -10.70
C ALA A 155 -16.89 -6.64 -9.29
N SER A 156 -16.16 -6.15 -8.29
CA SER A 156 -16.35 -6.52 -6.87
C SER A 156 -17.77 -6.18 -6.43
N ASP A 157 -18.21 -4.93 -6.68
CA ASP A 157 -19.54 -4.46 -6.30
C ASP A 157 -20.66 -5.25 -6.98
N SER A 158 -20.51 -5.49 -8.29
CA SER A 158 -21.48 -6.26 -9.07
C SER A 158 -21.58 -7.71 -8.60
N TYR A 159 -20.43 -8.33 -8.29
CA TYR A 159 -20.39 -9.70 -7.76
C TYR A 159 -21.03 -9.79 -6.38
N ALA A 160 -20.70 -8.89 -5.47
CA ALA A 160 -21.25 -8.85 -4.11
C ALA A 160 -22.77 -8.58 -4.08
N ALA A 161 -23.28 -7.81 -5.03
CA ALA A 161 -24.72 -7.54 -5.16
C ALA A 161 -25.52 -8.72 -5.73
N GLY A 162 -24.92 -9.50 -6.63
CA GLY A 162 -25.60 -10.60 -7.33
C GLY A 162 -25.48 -11.97 -6.67
N ASN A 163 -24.65 -12.12 -5.63
CA ASN A 163 -24.34 -13.42 -5.04
C ASN A 163 -24.44 -13.40 -3.51
N VAL A 164 -24.79 -14.56 -2.95
CA VAL A 164 -24.64 -14.83 -1.51
C VAL A 164 -23.20 -15.27 -1.29
N LEU A 165 -22.47 -14.53 -0.44
CA LEU A 165 -21.06 -14.80 -0.19
C LEU A 165 -20.87 -15.83 0.94
N PRO A 166 -19.76 -16.58 0.96
CA PRO A 166 -19.44 -17.43 2.09
C PRO A 166 -19.38 -16.63 3.40
N LYS A 167 -19.99 -17.17 4.46
CA LYS A 167 -20.07 -16.56 5.80
C LYS A 167 -20.76 -15.19 5.86
N GLU A 168 -21.54 -14.83 4.84
CA GLU A 168 -22.14 -13.50 4.75
C GLU A 168 -23.07 -13.19 5.93
N SER A 169 -23.92 -14.13 6.33
CA SER A 169 -24.83 -13.97 7.48
C SER A 169 -24.09 -13.78 8.80
N GLU A 170 -22.98 -14.48 8.98
CA GLU A 170 -22.14 -14.39 10.18
C GLU A 170 -21.44 -13.04 10.23
N VAL A 171 -20.85 -12.58 9.12
CA VAL A 171 -20.24 -11.25 9.02
C VAL A 171 -21.27 -10.17 9.33
N GLN A 172 -22.46 -10.23 8.71
CA GLN A 172 -23.52 -9.26 8.96
C GLN A 172 -23.93 -9.21 10.44
N SER A 173 -24.10 -10.37 11.06
CA SER A 173 -24.47 -10.46 12.49
C SER A 173 -23.39 -9.84 13.39
N LEU A 174 -22.11 -10.09 13.08
CA LEU A 174 -20.99 -9.49 13.81
C LEU A 174 -20.94 -7.98 13.63
N VAL A 175 -21.20 -7.45 12.42
CA VAL A 175 -21.29 -5.99 12.18
C VAL A 175 -22.35 -5.35 13.07
N GLU A 176 -23.54 -5.94 13.17
CA GLU A 176 -24.60 -5.40 14.04
C GLU A 176 -24.17 -5.39 15.52
N LEU A 177 -23.44 -6.41 15.99
CA LEU A 177 -22.92 -6.45 17.35
C LEU A 177 -21.83 -5.38 17.62
N MET A 178 -21.03 -5.01 16.61
CA MET A 178 -20.01 -3.96 16.74
C MET A 178 -20.61 -2.59 17.07
N VAL A 179 -21.83 -2.32 16.59
CA VAL A 179 -22.51 -1.03 16.70
C VAL A 179 -23.63 -1.02 17.74
N ASP A 180 -23.99 -2.17 18.32
CA ASP A 180 -25.00 -2.26 19.39
C ASP A 180 -24.50 -1.52 20.64
N ARG A 181 -25.29 -0.56 21.11
CA ARG A 181 -25.01 0.26 22.31
C ARG A 181 -24.98 -0.54 23.61
N ARG A 182 -25.52 -1.77 23.59
CA ARG A 182 -25.56 -2.67 24.74
C ARG A 182 -24.30 -3.53 24.83
N THR A 183 -23.45 -3.55 23.81
CA THR A 183 -22.20 -4.31 23.79
C THR A 183 -21.21 -3.75 24.80
N ASP A 184 -20.81 -4.53 25.79
CA ASP A 184 -19.76 -4.18 26.75
C ASP A 184 -18.35 -4.37 26.14
N PRO A 185 -17.28 -3.81 26.76
CA PRO A 185 -15.93 -3.91 26.21
C PRO A 185 -15.39 -5.33 26.00
N GLY A 186 -15.73 -6.29 26.88
CA GLY A 186 -15.28 -7.67 26.75
C GLY A 186 -15.96 -8.35 25.56
N THR A 187 -17.26 -8.12 25.41
CA THR A 187 -18.02 -8.59 24.24
C THR A 187 -17.51 -7.96 22.94
N ALA A 188 -17.18 -6.66 22.92
CA ALA A 188 -16.65 -6.01 21.73
C ALA A 188 -15.34 -6.64 21.23
N GLN A 189 -14.41 -6.92 22.14
CA GLN A 189 -13.17 -7.63 21.81
C GLN A 189 -13.46 -9.02 21.22
N GLY A 190 -14.37 -9.79 21.82
CA GLY A 190 -14.78 -11.09 21.30
C GLY A 190 -15.43 -11.04 19.92
N VAL A 191 -16.17 -9.96 19.60
CA VAL A 191 -16.74 -9.74 18.26
C VAL A 191 -15.64 -9.53 17.23
N TYR A 192 -14.59 -8.77 17.55
CA TYR A 192 -13.47 -8.54 16.64
C TYR A 192 -12.67 -9.83 16.38
N GLU A 193 -12.41 -10.59 17.44
CA GLU A 193 -11.78 -11.92 17.33
C GLU A 193 -12.65 -12.89 16.52
N ALA A 194 -13.98 -12.85 16.69
CA ALA A 194 -14.90 -13.68 15.94
C ALA A 194 -14.85 -13.40 14.43
N VAL A 195 -14.70 -12.13 14.00
CA VAL A 195 -14.53 -11.80 12.56
C VAL A 195 -13.27 -12.46 12.01
N ILE A 196 -12.15 -12.39 12.74
CA ILE A 196 -10.88 -13.01 12.33
C ILE A 196 -11.02 -14.55 12.33
N ALA A 197 -11.74 -15.11 13.29
CA ALA A 197 -11.97 -16.55 13.39
C ALA A 197 -12.81 -17.13 12.24
N LEU A 198 -13.54 -16.31 11.47
CA LEU A 198 -14.25 -16.77 10.27
C LEU A 198 -13.30 -17.25 9.16
N GLY A 199 -12.02 -16.87 9.20
CA GLY A 199 -11.00 -17.36 8.28
C GLY A 199 -11.06 -16.74 6.88
N GLN A 200 -10.18 -17.22 6.00
CA GLN A 200 -10.01 -16.65 4.65
C GLN A 200 -11.23 -16.79 3.74
N GLU A 201 -12.09 -17.78 3.98
CA GLU A 201 -13.34 -17.96 3.22
C GLU A 201 -14.30 -16.79 3.37
N ALA A 202 -14.26 -16.08 4.51
CA ALA A 202 -15.11 -14.93 4.78
C ALA A 202 -14.61 -13.62 4.15
N VAL A 203 -13.41 -13.59 3.55
CA VAL A 203 -12.79 -12.36 3.01
C VAL A 203 -13.72 -11.61 2.04
N PRO A 204 -14.36 -12.25 1.04
CA PRO A 204 -15.32 -11.56 0.17
C PRO A 204 -16.48 -10.91 0.93
N ALA A 205 -17.05 -11.61 1.91
CA ALA A 205 -18.14 -11.09 2.73
C ALA A 205 -17.68 -9.92 3.62
N ILE A 206 -16.49 -10.01 4.23
CA ILE A 206 -15.91 -8.92 5.01
C ILE A 206 -15.72 -7.67 4.14
N ILE A 207 -15.24 -7.82 2.90
CA ILE A 207 -15.05 -6.72 1.95
C ILE A 207 -16.39 -6.09 1.55
N LYS A 208 -17.45 -6.90 1.35
CA LYS A 208 -18.82 -6.42 1.09
C LYS A 208 -19.33 -5.50 2.21
N TYR A 209 -19.08 -5.85 3.46
CA TYR A 209 -19.51 -5.05 4.63
C TYR A 209 -18.47 -4.02 5.10
N MET A 210 -17.31 -3.94 4.45
CA MET A 210 -16.21 -3.05 4.87
C MET A 210 -16.59 -1.57 4.75
N ASP A 211 -17.47 -1.20 3.82
CA ASP A 211 -17.88 0.21 3.62
C ASP A 211 -18.95 0.70 4.61
N ASP A 212 -19.09 0.03 5.76
CA ASP A 212 -19.96 0.47 6.84
C ASP A 212 -19.30 1.57 7.71
N ARG A 213 -19.86 2.78 7.62
CA ARG A 213 -19.37 3.98 8.32
C ARG A 213 -19.98 4.21 9.70
N ARG A 214 -20.78 3.28 10.22
CA ARG A 214 -21.33 3.39 11.57
C ARG A 214 -20.19 3.38 12.60
N LYS A 215 -20.31 4.23 13.62
CA LYS A 215 -19.35 4.30 14.73
C LYS A 215 -19.47 3.06 15.60
N LEU A 216 -18.33 2.55 16.04
CA LEU A 216 -18.25 1.46 16.99
C LEU A 216 -18.77 1.91 18.35
N ASN A 217 -19.44 1.02 19.08
CA ASN A 217 -19.81 1.30 20.45
C ASN A 217 -18.58 1.40 21.36
N ILE A 218 -17.62 0.49 21.17
CA ILE A 218 -16.35 0.42 21.90
C ILE A 218 -15.19 0.58 20.91
N PRO A 219 -14.62 1.79 20.74
CA PRO A 219 -13.57 2.10 19.77
C PRO A 219 -12.18 1.70 20.30
N LYS A 220 -12.03 0.46 20.75
CA LYS A 220 -10.79 -0.09 21.29
C LYS A 220 -10.71 -1.58 20.98
N ILE A 221 -9.64 -1.98 20.34
CA ILE A 221 -9.31 -3.37 20.04
C ILE A 221 -7.89 -3.67 20.51
N SER A 222 -7.69 -4.87 21.03
CA SER A 222 -6.36 -5.42 21.29
C SER A 222 -6.13 -6.57 20.33
N LEU A 223 -4.97 -6.60 19.69
CA LEU A 223 -4.62 -7.64 18.73
C LEU A 223 -3.35 -8.33 19.18
N VAL A 224 -3.31 -9.64 19.00
CA VAL A 224 -2.02 -10.33 18.95
C VAL A 224 -1.38 -9.94 17.62
N PRO A 225 -0.14 -9.43 17.61
CA PRO A 225 0.54 -9.13 16.37
C PRO A 225 0.59 -10.36 15.46
N TRP A 226 0.33 -10.16 14.16
CA TRP A 226 0.33 -11.25 13.18
C TRP A 226 1.70 -11.47 12.51
N TRP A 227 2.70 -10.64 12.80
CA TRP A 227 4.05 -10.75 12.22
C TRP A 227 5.04 -11.44 13.18
N PRO A 228 6.00 -12.23 12.66
CA PRO A 228 6.89 -13.08 13.48
C PRO A 228 7.77 -12.32 14.48
N ASP A 229 8.14 -11.08 14.15
CA ASP A 229 9.12 -10.29 14.91
C ASP A 229 8.46 -9.21 15.79
N ALA A 230 7.19 -9.37 16.14
CA ALA A 230 6.52 -8.41 17.01
C ALA A 230 7.07 -8.50 18.45
N HIS A 231 7.80 -7.46 18.87
CA HIS A 231 8.36 -7.39 20.22
C HIS A 231 7.30 -7.10 21.29
N GLU A 232 6.14 -6.55 20.91
CA GLU A 232 5.03 -6.29 21.83
C GLU A 232 4.04 -7.45 21.79
N GLY A 233 3.69 -8.02 22.95
CA GLY A 233 2.75 -9.15 23.03
C GLY A 233 1.31 -8.81 22.63
N LEU A 234 0.93 -7.52 22.67
CA LEU A 234 -0.36 -7.01 22.27
C LEU A 234 -0.22 -5.62 21.62
N VAL A 235 -0.88 -5.42 20.50
CA VAL A 235 -1.03 -4.10 19.87
C VAL A 235 -2.41 -3.54 20.23
N HIS A 236 -2.44 -2.33 20.78
CA HIS A 236 -3.69 -1.62 21.03
C HIS A 236 -4.00 -0.67 19.88
N TYR A 237 -5.21 -0.77 19.34
CA TYR A 237 -5.68 0.07 18.24
C TYR A 237 -7.01 0.74 18.63
N GLY A 238 -7.20 1.98 18.21
CA GLY A 238 -8.41 2.78 18.44
C GLY A 238 -9.22 2.95 17.15
N PRO A 239 -9.89 1.89 16.65
CA PRO A 239 -10.77 2.01 15.50
C PRO A 239 -11.97 2.86 15.86
N GLU A 240 -12.49 3.67 14.93
CA GLU A 240 -13.70 4.47 15.19
C GLU A 240 -14.94 3.90 14.51
N THR A 241 -14.76 3.23 13.38
CA THR A 241 -15.86 2.72 12.53
C THR A 241 -15.70 1.24 12.23
N VAL A 242 -16.77 0.61 11.75
CA VAL A 242 -16.75 -0.77 11.25
C VAL A 242 -15.69 -0.94 10.15
N THR A 243 -15.56 0.02 9.24
CA THR A 243 -14.48 0.02 8.22
C THR A 243 -13.09 -0.16 8.83
N ASP A 244 -12.79 0.53 9.93
CA ASP A 244 -11.46 0.49 10.55
C ASP A 244 -11.15 -0.92 11.09
N VAL A 245 -12.16 -1.58 11.69
CA VAL A 245 -12.05 -2.97 12.20
C VAL A 245 -11.91 -3.96 11.04
N MET A 246 -12.74 -3.84 10.02
CA MET A 246 -12.72 -4.74 8.86
C MET A 246 -11.39 -4.64 8.09
N SER A 247 -10.84 -3.44 7.95
CA SER A 247 -9.53 -3.22 7.33
C SER A 247 -8.41 -3.99 8.07
N VAL A 248 -8.45 -3.98 9.40
CA VAL A 248 -7.50 -4.69 10.25
C VAL A 248 -7.73 -6.20 10.18
N ALA A 249 -8.98 -6.66 10.26
CA ALA A 249 -9.30 -8.08 10.17
C ALA A 249 -8.82 -8.67 8.82
N LEU A 250 -9.04 -7.94 7.72
CA LEU A 250 -8.57 -8.36 6.40
C LEU A 250 -7.05 -8.46 6.32
N MET A 251 -6.31 -7.51 6.91
CA MET A 251 -4.86 -7.56 6.98
C MET A 251 -4.37 -8.80 7.73
N VAL A 252 -4.98 -9.14 8.87
CA VAL A 252 -4.67 -10.35 9.64
C VAL A 252 -4.98 -11.63 8.84
N LEU A 253 -6.19 -11.72 8.27
CA LEU A 253 -6.67 -12.89 7.55
C LEU A 253 -5.84 -13.21 6.29
N THR A 254 -5.41 -12.18 5.58
CA THR A 254 -4.75 -12.31 4.27
C THR A 254 -3.22 -12.18 4.35
N ASN A 255 -2.71 -11.76 5.51
CA ASN A 255 -1.31 -11.36 5.70
C ASN A 255 -0.86 -10.30 4.66
N GLN A 256 -1.74 -9.37 4.31
CA GLN A 256 -1.45 -8.29 3.36
C GLN A 256 -1.57 -6.92 4.01
N ASP A 257 -0.47 -6.17 4.02
CA ASP A 257 -0.49 -4.73 4.30
C ASP A 257 -0.92 -3.96 3.04
N LEU A 258 -2.23 -3.80 2.90
CA LEU A 258 -2.84 -3.03 1.81
C LEU A 258 -3.31 -1.64 2.22
N THR A 259 -3.44 -1.38 3.52
CA THR A 259 -4.13 -0.20 4.04
C THR A 259 -3.53 0.22 5.37
N ALA A 260 -3.26 1.51 5.54
CA ALA A 260 -2.80 2.08 6.80
C ALA A 260 -3.87 3.03 7.35
N ILE A 261 -4.97 2.48 7.87
CA ILE A 261 -5.88 3.27 8.71
C ILE A 261 -5.24 3.28 10.11
N TYR A 262 -4.80 4.44 10.58
CA TYR A 262 -4.12 4.54 11.88
C TYR A 262 -4.94 5.37 12.86
N ASN A 263 -5.44 4.73 13.94
CA ASN A 263 -6.07 5.33 15.11
C ASN A 263 -7.01 6.51 14.77
N GLY A 264 -8.16 6.21 14.19
CA GLY A 264 -9.13 7.20 13.71
C GLY A 264 -8.73 7.80 12.37
N GLY A 265 -8.79 6.98 11.32
CA GLY A 265 -8.52 7.44 9.96
C GLY A 265 -9.52 8.49 9.48
N THR A 266 -9.12 9.24 8.46
CA THR A 266 -10.00 10.15 7.74
C THR A 266 -10.99 9.38 6.86
N GLU A 267 -12.09 10.02 6.44
CA GLU A 267 -13.01 9.42 5.46
C GLU A 267 -12.30 9.07 4.15
N LEU A 268 -11.32 9.88 3.77
CA LEU A 268 -10.51 9.61 2.59
C LEU A 268 -9.71 8.31 2.73
N GLU A 269 -9.01 8.12 3.85
CA GLU A 269 -8.24 6.90 4.12
C GLU A 269 -9.15 5.66 4.14
N ARG A 270 -10.37 5.78 4.69
CA ARG A 270 -11.39 4.70 4.70
C ARG A 270 -11.86 4.34 3.29
N ALA A 271 -12.21 5.34 2.49
CA ALA A 271 -12.63 5.12 1.10
C ALA A 271 -11.51 4.47 0.27
N GLN A 272 -10.27 4.90 0.47
CA GLN A 272 -9.10 4.27 -0.16
C GLN A 272 -8.93 2.81 0.30
N ALA A 273 -9.08 2.55 1.60
CA ALA A 273 -8.95 1.20 2.13
C ALA A 273 -9.97 0.24 1.49
N VAL A 274 -11.25 0.63 1.47
CA VAL A 274 -12.31 -0.13 0.80
C VAL A 274 -11.96 -0.39 -0.66
N ARG A 275 -11.54 0.65 -1.41
CA ARG A 275 -11.19 0.52 -2.84
C ARG A 275 -10.05 -0.50 -3.06
N ILE A 276 -8.99 -0.44 -2.25
CA ILE A 276 -7.84 -1.34 -2.39
C ILE A 276 -8.21 -2.78 -2.07
N TRP A 277 -9.03 -3.01 -1.04
CA TRP A 277 -9.49 -4.36 -0.71
C TRP A 277 -10.38 -4.96 -1.81
N LYS A 278 -11.28 -4.18 -2.42
CA LYS A 278 -12.05 -4.62 -3.60
C LYS A 278 -11.15 -5.01 -4.78
N ILE A 279 -10.08 -4.25 -5.03
CA ILE A 279 -9.07 -4.58 -6.06
C ILE A 279 -8.37 -5.90 -5.73
N TYR A 280 -7.92 -6.06 -4.49
CA TYR A 280 -7.29 -7.30 -4.03
C TYR A 280 -8.22 -8.49 -4.18
N GLU A 281 -9.47 -8.35 -3.75
CA GLU A 281 -10.48 -9.41 -3.81
C GLU A 281 -10.64 -9.94 -5.23
N ARG A 282 -10.82 -9.06 -6.22
CA ARG A 282 -11.01 -9.49 -7.61
C ARG A 282 -9.73 -9.99 -8.26
N ARG A 283 -8.55 -9.52 -7.84
CA ARG A 283 -7.26 -10.07 -8.30
C ARG A 283 -6.97 -11.46 -7.74
N THR A 284 -7.37 -11.73 -6.50
CA THR A 284 -7.09 -13.00 -5.79
C THR A 284 -8.17 -14.05 -6.02
N TYR A 285 -9.44 -13.66 -5.94
CA TYR A 285 -10.60 -14.56 -5.97
C TYR A 285 -11.46 -14.42 -7.24
N GLY A 286 -11.16 -13.43 -8.11
CA GLY A 286 -11.98 -13.11 -9.28
C GLY A 286 -11.66 -13.90 -10.54
N GLN A 287 -10.72 -14.87 -10.50
CA GLN A 287 -10.56 -15.80 -11.63
C GLN A 287 -11.77 -16.76 -11.66
N PRO A 288 -12.40 -16.98 -12.83
CA PRO A 288 -13.48 -17.95 -12.92
C PRO A 288 -12.93 -19.32 -12.55
N VAL A 289 -13.52 -19.96 -11.54
CA VAL A 289 -13.37 -21.40 -11.39
C VAL A 289 -14.08 -22.01 -12.60
N ILE A 290 -13.31 -22.30 -13.65
CA ILE A 290 -13.78 -23.15 -14.74
C ILE A 290 -13.94 -24.53 -14.11
N HIS A 291 -15.15 -24.84 -13.67
CA HIS A 291 -15.57 -26.18 -13.26
C HIS A 291 -15.75 -27.07 -14.48
#